data_AF-A0A832H3L5-F1
#
_entry.id   AF-A0A832H3L5-F1
#
_cell.length_a   1.000
_cell.length_b   1.000
_cell.length_c   1.000
_cell.angle_alpha   90.00
_cell.angle_beta   90.00
_cell.angle_gamma   90.00
#
_symmetry.space_group_name_H-M   'P 1'
#
loop_
_entity.id
_entity.type
_entity.pdbx_description
1 polymer ?
#
loop_
_entity_poly.entity_id
_entity_poly.type
_entity_poly.pdbx_seq_one_letter_code
_entity_poly.pdbx_strand_id
1 'polypeptide(L)' 'ADSIALYAKLYGNAPDATAAQMQSIDPEGMDLITQVNGEAVSLRIVFDHVLQDSEDAHQTLIAMVRQARQPGN' A
#
# COMPACT_ATOMS: atom_id res chain seq x y z
N ALA A 1 -2.62 -7.48 -11.02
CA ALA A 1 -2.96 -7.40 -9.59
C ALA A 1 -1.69 -7.28 -8.73
N ASP A 2 -0.64 -6.60 -9.21
CA ASP A 2 0.70 -6.58 -8.57
C ASP A 2 0.95 -5.39 -7.63
N SER A 3 0.14 -4.33 -7.73
CA SER A 3 0.45 -3.06 -7.03
C SER A 3 0.36 -3.17 -5.51
N ILE A 4 -0.54 -3.99 -4.98
CA ILE A 4 -0.79 -4.07 -3.52
C ILE A 4 0.33 -4.85 -2.81
N ALA A 5 0.82 -5.93 -3.41
CA ALA A 5 1.97 -6.67 -2.87
C ALA A 5 3.25 -5.83 -2.92
N LEU A 6 3.39 -4.97 -3.94
CA LEU A 6 4.50 -4.01 -3.98
C LEU A 6 4.41 -2.98 -2.84
N TYR A 7 3.21 -2.49 -2.54
CA TYR A 7 3.01 -1.56 -1.42
C TYR A 7 3.33 -2.20 -0.07
N ALA A 8 2.88 -3.44 0.15
CA ALA A 8 3.25 -4.22 1.32
C ALA A 8 4.77 -4.33 1.51
N LYS A 9 5.52 -4.53 0.40
CA LYS A 9 6.97 -4.64 0.43
C LYS A 9 7.66 -3.31 0.72
N LEU A 10 7.28 -2.26 0.00
CA LEU A 10 7.94 -0.95 0.05
C LEU A 10 7.56 -0.14 1.29
N TYR A 11 6.27 -0.12 1.61
CA TYR A 11 5.73 0.73 2.68
C TYR A 11 5.35 -0.08 3.93
N GLY A 12 4.97 -1.34 3.76
CA GLY A 12 4.63 -2.24 4.87
C GLY A 12 5.84 -2.92 5.54
N ASN A 13 7.06 -2.60 5.10
CA ASN A 13 8.31 -3.20 5.61
C ASN A 13 8.34 -4.75 5.52
N ALA A 14 7.59 -5.32 4.58
CA ALA A 14 7.45 -6.76 4.40
C ALA A 14 8.00 -7.20 3.03
N PRO A 15 9.33 -7.18 2.81
CA PRO A 15 9.95 -7.51 1.51
C PRO A 15 9.60 -8.93 1.02
N ASP A 16 9.36 -9.84 1.96
CA ASP A 16 8.93 -11.24 1.73
C ASP A 16 7.42 -11.41 1.50
N ALA A 17 6.65 -10.34 1.38
CA ALA A 17 5.22 -10.45 1.09
C ALA A 17 4.97 -11.14 -0.26
N THR A 18 4.36 -12.31 -0.26
CA THR A 18 4.03 -13.06 -1.49
C THR A 18 2.68 -12.65 -2.05
N ALA A 19 1.77 -12.22 -1.18
CA ALA A 19 0.47 -11.68 -1.54
C ALA A 19 0.11 -10.51 -0.62
N ALA A 20 -0.75 -9.62 -1.10
CA ALA A 20 -1.34 -8.59 -0.27
C ALA A 20 -2.76 -8.28 -0.74
N GLN A 21 -3.62 -8.00 0.22
CA GLN A 21 -5.02 -7.67 0.05
C GLN A 21 -5.30 -6.39 0.81
N MET A 22 -5.97 -5.44 0.17
CA MET A 22 -6.49 -4.27 0.85
C MET A 22 -7.63 -4.72 1.76
N GLN A 23 -7.52 -4.41 3.04
CA GLN A 23 -8.54 -4.72 4.03
C GLN A 23 -9.50 -3.55 4.20
N SER A 24 -8.98 -2.34 4.37
CA SER A 24 -9.77 -1.11 4.50
C SER A 24 -8.94 0.10 4.09
N ILE A 25 -9.60 1.17 3.68
CA ILE A 25 -8.96 2.45 3.34
C ILE A 25 -9.70 3.57 4.03
N ASP A 26 -8.93 4.39 4.74
CA ASP A 26 -9.36 5.55 5.50
C ASP A 26 -8.62 6.79 4.98
N PRO A 27 -9.14 8.01 5.22
CA PRO A 27 -8.46 9.22 4.79
C PRO A 27 -7.09 9.42 5.46
N GLU A 28 -6.85 8.80 6.61
CA GLU A 28 -5.57 8.84 7.33
C GLU A 28 -4.59 7.76 6.86
N GLY A 29 -5.05 6.70 6.17
CA GLY A 29 -4.20 5.58 5.81
C GLY A 29 -4.95 4.38 5.22
N MET A 30 -4.21 3.33 4.91
CA MET A 30 -4.72 2.11 4.29
C MET A 30 -4.27 0.89 5.09
N ASP A 31 -5.24 0.08 5.49
CA ASP A 31 -5.02 -1.19 6.16
C ASP A 31 -4.99 -2.32 5.12
N LEU A 32 -3.92 -3.09 5.14
CA LEU A 32 -3.67 -4.19 4.21
C LEU A 32 -3.32 -5.44 4.99
N ILE A 33 -3.85 -6.58 4.53
CA ILE A 33 -3.38 -7.89 4.98
C ILE A 33 -2.43 -8.45 3.95
N THR A 34 -1.26 -8.84 4.41
CA THR A 34 -0.19 -9.35 3.57
C THR A 34 0.16 -10.75 3.99
N GLN A 35 0.47 -11.62 3.04
CA GLN A 35 0.96 -12.95 3.33
C GLN A 35 2.48 -12.95 3.28
N VAL A 36 3.11 -13.15 4.43
CA VAL A 36 4.56 -13.21 4.59
C VAL A 36 4.88 -14.60 5.13
N ASN A 37 5.67 -15.39 4.41
CA ASN A 37 6.01 -16.75 4.82
C ASN A 37 4.79 -17.66 5.15
N GLY A 38 3.63 -17.41 4.53
CA GLY A 38 2.39 -18.15 4.79
C GLY A 38 1.58 -17.66 5.99
N GLU A 39 2.04 -16.62 6.68
CA GLU A 39 1.32 -15.96 7.77
C GLU A 39 0.66 -14.66 7.29
N ALA A 40 -0.57 -14.42 7.73
CA ALA A 40 -1.31 -13.20 7.41
C ALA A 40 -0.91 -12.10 8.39
N VAL A 41 -0.17 -11.11 7.90
CA VAL A 41 0.30 -9.95 8.67
C VAL A 41 -0.52 -8.73 8.26
N SER A 42 -1.20 -8.11 9.23
CA SER A 42 -1.88 -6.83 9.08
C SER A 42 -0.87 -5.67 9.13
N LEU A 43 -0.90 -4.82 8.10
CA LEU A 43 -0.01 -3.68 7.94
C LEU A 43 -0.85 -2.44 7.67
N ARG A 44 -0.62 -1.39 8.45
CA ARG A 44 -1.25 -0.09 8.26
C ARG A 44 -0.25 0.86 7.63
N ILE A 45 -0.55 1.32 6.42
CA ILE A 45 0.23 2.35 5.72
C ILE A 45 -0.45 3.68 6.01
N VAL A 46 0.19 4.54 6.79
CA VAL A 46 -0.30 5.90 7.03
C VAL A 46 0.06 6.76 5.82
N PHE A 47 -0.87 7.58 5.35
CA PHE A 47 -0.58 8.54 4.28
C PHE A 47 0.18 9.74 4.85
N ASP A 48 1.08 10.31 4.05
CA ASP A 48 1.83 11.52 4.45
C ASP A 48 0.92 12.76 4.57
N HIS A 49 -0.28 12.69 3.98
CA HIS A 49 -1.36 13.66 4.14
C HIS A 49 -2.72 12.96 4.28
N VAL A 50 -3.67 13.64 4.90
CA VAL A 50 -5.05 13.16 5.00
C VAL A 50 -5.75 13.39 3.67
N LEU A 51 -6.33 12.33 3.09
CA LEU A 51 -7.11 12.43 1.87
C LEU A 51 -8.34 13.30 2.14
N GLN A 52 -8.39 14.47 1.51
CA GLN A 52 -9.44 15.45 1.77
C GLN A 52 -10.73 15.12 1.02
N ASP A 53 -10.59 14.63 -0.22
CA ASP A 53 -11.70 14.35 -1.13
C ASP A 53 -11.34 13.17 -2.05
N SER A 54 -12.34 12.57 -2.70
CA SER A 54 -12.13 11.46 -3.64
C SER A 54 -11.14 11.80 -4.76
N GLU A 55 -11.09 13.06 -5.19
CA GLU A 55 -10.16 13.53 -6.22
C GLU A 55 -8.70 13.46 -5.75
N ASP A 56 -8.45 13.85 -4.50
CA ASP A 56 -7.15 13.78 -3.85
C ASP A 56 -6.73 12.32 -3.59
N ALA A 57 -7.67 11.47 -3.13
CA ALA A 57 -7.46 10.03 -3.01
C ALA A 57 -6.98 9.39 -4.31
N HIS A 58 -7.58 9.78 -5.43
CA HIS A 58 -7.15 9.32 -6.75
C HIS A 58 -5.74 9.79 -7.12
N GLN A 59 -5.43 11.07 -6.91
CA GLN A 59 -4.09 11.63 -7.20
C GLN A 59 -3.02 10.94 -6.36
N THR A 60 -3.27 10.76 -5.06
CA THR A 60 -2.34 10.14 -4.11
C THR A 60 -2.11 8.67 -4.41
N LEU A 61 -3.17 7.90 -4.70
CA LEU A 61 -3.02 6.52 -5.17
C LEU A 61 -2.21 6.43 -6.45
N ILE A 62 -2.42 7.32 -7.43
CA ILE A 62 -1.66 7.31 -8.69
C ILE A 62 -0.19 7.68 -8.45
N ALA A 63 0.09 8.68 -7.61
CA ALA A 63 1.44 9.10 -7.24
C ALA A 63 2.19 7.95 -6.55
N MET A 64 1.55 7.30 -5.58
CA MET A 64 2.08 6.13 -4.92
C MET A 64 2.31 4.95 -5.90
N VAL A 65 1.38 4.71 -6.85
CA VAL A 65 1.54 3.60 -7.81
C VAL A 65 2.71 3.90 -8.73
N ARG A 66 2.88 5.16 -9.14
CA ARG A 66 4.00 5.60 -9.96
C ARG A 66 5.33 5.44 -9.23
N GLN A 67 5.43 5.88 -7.98
CA GLN A 67 6.65 5.70 -7.18
C GLN A 67 6.96 4.22 -6.95
N ALA A 68 5.96 3.41 -6.62
CA ALA A 68 6.11 1.97 -6.45
C ALA A 68 6.58 1.28 -7.76
N ARG A 69 6.04 1.69 -8.92
CA ARG A 69 6.39 1.15 -10.24
C ARG A 69 7.66 1.72 -10.85
N GLN A 70 8.26 2.75 -10.25
CA GLN A 70 9.60 3.19 -10.60
C GLN A 70 10.57 2.54 -9.61
N PRO A 71 10.99 1.27 -9.82
CA PRO A 71 12.18 0.78 -9.15
C PRO A 71 13.31 1.75 -9.52
N GLY A 72 13.96 2.33 -8.51
CA GLY A 72 15.10 3.22 -8.72
C GLY A 72 16.07 2.61 -9.72
N ASN A 73 16.40 3.39 -10.75
CA ASN A 73 17.42 3.08 -11.73
C ASN A 73 18.82 3.25 -11.12
#